data_AF-A0A5C3P247-F1
#
_entry.id   AF-A0A5C3P247-F1
#
_cell.length_a   1.000
_cell.length_b   1.000
_cell.length_c   1.000
_cell.angle_alpha   90.00
_cell.angle_beta   90.00
_cell.angle_gamma   90.00
#
_symmetry.space_group_name_H-M   'P 1'
#
loop_
_entity.id
_entity.type
_entity.pdbx_description
1 polymer ?
#
loop_
_entity_poly.entity_id
_entity_poly.type
_entity_poly.pdbx_seq_one_letter_code
_entity_poly.pdbx_strand_id
1 'polypeptide(L)'
;MSRRHRPRRHAPVVSPEPQPTVQIASKYCDAVAGEDVRHGPLLCPNRIPTDGPRLCAQHSRDCADSYRIYKDASLRAEVLQPRILEFSRRNKSGGFSCLTEVGEAIEITDDFIAWATRELQQRRVHTTRFYAYDSPDPGHETRMAKVRKLIDVAESVLYDLGFRQCELEMAARRERERGLLGTPRRQPMQQPLRPHSGRPREQEEEAPVVCVGSFSCFSIRLGGHVDDEPKLDESVLGETMAEGSDEWFADERVEIETEEMLRWYWRYSVAC
;
A
#
# COMPACT_ATOMS: atom_id res chain seq x y z
N MET A 1 -76.19 -42.98 54.95
CA MET A 1 -74.74 -42.83 55.21
C MET A 1 -74.15 -41.99 54.10
N SER A 2 -73.89 -40.70 54.36
CA SER A 2 -73.44 -39.74 53.35
C SER A 2 -72.14 -39.05 53.80
N ARG A 3 -71.18 -39.05 52.88
CA ARG A 3 -69.78 -38.64 53.03
C ARG A 3 -69.64 -37.14 53.31
N ARG A 4 -68.86 -36.76 54.31
CA ARG A 4 -68.43 -35.36 54.55
C ARG A 4 -67.26 -35.05 53.61
N HIS A 5 -67.47 -34.22 52.59
CA HIS A 5 -66.40 -33.61 51.83
C HIS A 5 -65.87 -32.37 52.57
N ARG A 6 -64.57 -32.39 52.87
CA ARG A 6 -63.82 -31.28 53.49
C ARG A 6 -63.39 -30.31 52.37
N PRO A 7 -63.68 -29.00 52.42
CA PRO A 7 -63.20 -28.07 51.41
C PRO A 7 -61.69 -27.86 51.58
N ARG A 8 -60.92 -28.15 50.54
CA ARG A 8 -59.47 -27.92 50.45
C ARG A 8 -59.28 -26.41 50.22
N ARG A 9 -58.74 -25.68 51.20
CA ARG A 9 -58.39 -24.26 51.04
C ARG A 9 -57.28 -24.16 49.99
N HIS A 10 -57.58 -23.50 48.88
CA HIS A 10 -56.56 -23.07 47.93
C HIS A 10 -55.76 -21.94 48.58
N ALA A 11 -54.46 -22.19 48.77
CA ALA A 11 -53.51 -21.13 49.09
C ALA A 11 -53.41 -20.18 47.88
N PRO A 12 -53.30 -18.85 48.08
CA PRO A 12 -53.08 -17.93 46.98
C PRO A 12 -51.70 -18.22 46.39
N VAL A 13 -51.67 -18.50 45.08
CA VAL A 13 -50.46 -18.52 44.28
C VAL A 13 -49.91 -17.10 44.28
N VAL A 14 -48.83 -16.89 45.03
CA VAL A 14 -48.04 -15.66 44.96
C VAL A 14 -47.42 -15.63 43.57
N SER A 15 -47.92 -14.76 42.69
CA SER A 15 -47.24 -14.45 41.43
C SER A 15 -45.83 -13.98 41.78
N PRO A 16 -44.77 -14.57 41.20
CA PRO A 16 -43.43 -14.03 41.37
C PRO A 16 -43.43 -12.59 40.85
N GLU A 17 -43.01 -11.66 41.70
CA GLU A 17 -42.70 -10.29 41.30
C GLU A 17 -41.80 -10.35 40.05
N PRO A 18 -42.12 -9.61 38.97
CA PRO A 18 -41.21 -9.49 37.85
C PRO A 18 -39.91 -8.91 38.40
N GLN A 19 -38.84 -9.72 38.40
CA GLN A 19 -37.52 -9.22 38.72
C GLN A 19 -37.26 -7.98 37.86
N PRO A 20 -36.72 -6.89 38.42
CA PRO A 20 -36.33 -5.75 37.61
C PRO A 20 -35.31 -6.25 36.61
N THR A 21 -35.71 -6.37 35.34
CA THR A 21 -34.78 -6.52 34.23
C THR A 21 -33.84 -5.33 34.32
N VAL A 22 -32.62 -5.57 34.82
CA VAL A 22 -31.56 -4.58 34.83
C VAL A 22 -31.34 -4.22 33.36
N GLN A 23 -31.94 -3.11 32.93
CA GLN A 23 -31.71 -2.56 31.60
C GLN A 23 -30.28 -2.01 31.63
N ILE A 24 -29.32 -2.84 31.25
CA ILE A 24 -27.95 -2.40 31.04
C ILE A 24 -28.01 -1.33 29.96
N ALA A 25 -27.63 -0.09 30.32
CA ALA A 25 -27.58 1.00 29.37
C ALA A 25 -26.70 0.58 28.18
N SER A 26 -27.22 0.77 26.97
CA SER A 26 -26.54 0.35 25.74
C SER A 26 -26.50 1.49 24.73
N LYS A 27 -25.37 1.58 24.03
CA LYS A 27 -25.12 2.47 22.89
C LYS A 27 -24.94 1.65 21.61
N TYR A 28 -25.05 2.27 20.44
CA TYR A 28 -24.70 1.62 19.18
C TYR A 28 -23.18 1.59 19.01
N CYS A 29 -22.71 0.67 18.18
CA CYS A 29 -21.32 0.66 17.73
C CYS A 29 -21.07 1.80 16.74
N ASP A 30 -19.99 2.55 16.94
CA ASP A 30 -19.68 3.75 16.15
C ASP A 30 -19.04 3.46 14.78
N ALA A 31 -18.89 2.18 14.40
CA ALA A 31 -18.37 1.84 13.08
C ALA A 31 -19.37 2.27 12.00
N VAL A 32 -18.86 2.96 10.98
CA VAL A 32 -19.62 3.42 9.82
C VAL A 32 -19.54 2.37 8.71
N ALA A 33 -20.58 2.27 7.87
CA ALA A 33 -20.52 1.46 6.67
C ALA A 33 -19.46 2.02 5.69
N GLY A 34 -18.66 1.14 5.06
CA GLY A 34 -17.68 1.56 4.05
C GLY A 34 -18.33 2.16 2.79
N GLU A 35 -17.55 2.92 2.02
CA GLU A 35 -18.00 3.66 0.80
C GLU A 35 -18.74 2.77 -0.23
N ASP A 36 -18.56 1.44 -0.21
CA ASP A 36 -19.20 0.49 -1.13
C ASP A 36 -20.67 0.15 -0.79
N VAL A 37 -21.19 0.58 0.37
CA VAL A 37 -22.52 0.19 0.84
C VAL A 37 -23.56 1.24 0.44
N ARG A 38 -23.93 1.27 -0.84
CA ARG A 38 -24.92 2.25 -1.38
C ARG A 38 -26.34 2.15 -0.78
N HIS A 39 -26.66 1.10 -0.01
CA HIS A 39 -28.02 0.82 0.48
C HIS A 39 -28.08 0.24 1.92
N GLY A 40 -27.03 0.40 2.73
CA GLY A 40 -26.98 -0.17 4.09
C GLY A 40 -27.13 0.89 5.19
N PRO A 41 -27.44 0.47 6.43
CA PRO A 41 -27.47 1.39 7.56
C PRO A 41 -26.08 2.01 7.75
N LEU A 42 -26.04 3.35 7.88
CA LEU A 42 -24.80 4.11 8.07
C LEU A 42 -24.00 3.67 9.30
N LEU A 43 -24.68 3.08 10.28
CA LEU A 43 -24.11 2.65 11.55
C LEU A 43 -24.30 1.15 11.75
N CYS A 44 -23.35 0.53 12.45
CA CYS A 44 -23.46 -0.85 12.88
C CYS A 44 -24.70 -1.05 13.79
N PRO A 45 -25.56 -2.05 13.53
CA PRO A 45 -26.77 -2.27 14.34
C PRO A 45 -26.48 -2.89 15.73
N ASN A 46 -25.25 -3.31 16.00
CA ASN A 46 -24.87 -3.93 17.26
C ASN A 46 -24.94 -2.92 18.40
N ARG A 47 -25.58 -3.33 19.50
CA ARG A 47 -25.61 -2.58 20.76
C ARG A 47 -24.52 -3.10 21.70
N ILE A 48 -23.83 -2.19 22.34
CA ILE A 48 -22.74 -2.44 23.29
C ILE A 48 -23.02 -1.70 24.60
N PRO A 49 -22.47 -2.14 25.75
CA PRO A 49 -22.66 -1.44 27.01
C PRO A 49 -22.19 0.01 26.92
N THR A 50 -22.90 0.93 27.59
CA THR A 50 -22.52 2.36 27.59
C THR A 50 -21.09 2.57 28.11
N ASP A 51 -20.72 1.85 29.18
CA ASP A 51 -19.37 1.86 29.78
C ASP A 51 -18.38 0.95 29.04
N GLY A 52 -18.82 0.35 27.93
CA GLY A 52 -18.00 -0.51 27.07
C GLY A 52 -17.21 0.29 26.02
N PRO A 53 -16.43 -0.43 25.19
CA PRO A 53 -15.65 0.16 24.11
C PRO A 53 -16.54 0.89 23.10
N ARG A 54 -15.91 1.60 22.17
CA ARG A 54 -16.60 2.35 21.12
C ARG A 54 -17.16 1.45 20.01
N LEU A 55 -16.44 0.36 19.72
CA LEU A 55 -16.78 -0.58 18.66
C LEU A 55 -17.30 -1.91 19.24
N CYS A 56 -18.14 -2.62 18.47
CA CYS A 56 -18.51 -4.00 18.80
C CYS A 56 -17.31 -4.94 18.62
N ALA A 57 -17.35 -6.13 19.21
CA ALA A 57 -16.24 -7.09 19.15
C ALA A 57 -15.73 -7.38 17.73
N GLN A 58 -16.66 -7.47 16.76
CA GLN A 58 -16.28 -7.66 15.36
C GLN A 58 -15.54 -6.44 14.80
N HIS A 59 -16.09 -5.24 15.00
CA HIS A 59 -15.48 -4.01 14.48
C HIS A 59 -14.20 -3.61 15.21
N SER A 60 -14.01 -4.02 16.46
CA SER A 60 -12.71 -3.87 17.13
C SER A 60 -11.63 -4.71 16.44
N ARG A 61 -11.95 -5.94 15.99
CA ARG A 61 -11.04 -6.77 15.20
C ARG A 61 -10.80 -6.17 13.81
N ASP A 62 -11.87 -5.78 13.11
CA ASP A 62 -11.75 -5.15 11.80
C ASP A 62 -10.92 -3.85 11.86
N CYS A 63 -11.05 -3.06 12.94
CA CYS A 63 -10.26 -1.86 13.17
C CYS A 63 -8.77 -2.18 13.35
N ALA A 64 -8.46 -3.16 14.20
CA ALA A 64 -7.08 -3.62 14.39
C ALA A 64 -6.46 -4.20 13.12
N ASP A 65 -7.21 -5.01 12.35
CA ASP A 65 -6.74 -5.55 11.08
C ASP A 65 -6.51 -4.45 10.04
N SER A 66 -7.43 -3.48 9.96
CA SER A 66 -7.29 -2.32 9.08
C SER A 66 -6.09 -1.46 9.45
N TYR A 67 -5.83 -1.24 10.74
CA TYR A 67 -4.64 -0.57 11.26
C TYR A 67 -3.36 -1.27 10.78
N ARG A 68 -3.27 -2.58 11.01
CA ARG A 68 -2.11 -3.39 10.62
C ARG A 68 -1.86 -3.34 9.12
N ILE A 69 -2.91 -3.36 8.30
CA ILE A 69 -2.78 -3.32 6.83
C ILE A 69 -2.15 -2.02 6.36
N TYR A 70 -2.63 -0.86 6.84
CA TYR A 70 -2.05 0.41 6.39
C TYR A 70 -0.64 0.61 6.97
N LYS A 71 -0.36 0.15 8.19
CA LYS A 71 0.98 0.23 8.80
C LYS A 71 2.00 -0.67 8.10
N ASP A 72 1.64 -1.88 7.69
CA ASP A 72 2.52 -2.73 6.88
C ASP A 72 2.87 -2.04 5.55
N ALA A 73 1.89 -1.40 4.91
CA ALA A 73 2.13 -0.62 3.70
C ALA A 73 3.05 0.59 3.96
N SER A 74 2.83 1.34 5.05
CA SER A 74 3.71 2.45 5.47
C SER A 74 5.16 1.98 5.62
N LEU A 75 5.38 0.89 6.37
CA LEU A 75 6.72 0.36 6.64
C LEU A 75 7.44 -0.05 5.35
N ARG A 76 6.74 -0.70 4.43
CA ARG A 76 7.32 -1.11 3.13
C ARG A 76 7.68 0.09 2.26
N ALA A 77 6.84 1.12 2.22
CA ALA A 77 7.16 2.36 1.51
C ALA A 77 8.36 3.08 2.14
N GLU A 78 8.39 3.20 3.47
CA GLU A 78 9.47 3.88 4.21
C GLU A 78 10.84 3.21 4.03
N VAL A 79 10.88 1.88 3.90
CA VAL A 79 12.13 1.14 3.58
C VAL A 79 12.70 1.52 2.21
N LEU A 80 11.84 1.79 1.23
CA LEU A 80 12.25 2.13 -0.14
C LEU A 80 12.55 3.62 -0.33
N GLN A 81 11.96 4.49 0.49
CA GLN A 81 12.05 5.94 0.37
C GLN A 81 13.50 6.49 0.22
N PRO A 82 14.52 6.04 1.00
CA PRO A 82 15.89 6.51 0.82
C PRO A 82 16.49 6.17 -0.55
N ARG A 83 16.07 5.04 -1.15
CA ARG A 83 16.51 4.62 -2.48
C ARG A 83 15.93 5.52 -3.56
N ILE A 84 14.66 5.93 -3.43
CA ILE A 84 14.02 6.86 -4.37
C ILE A 84 14.77 8.21 -4.36
N LEU A 85 15.12 8.71 -3.18
CA LEU A 85 15.92 9.92 -3.03
C LEU A 85 17.31 9.77 -3.66
N GLU A 86 17.97 8.63 -3.46
CA GLU A 86 19.24 8.31 -4.09
C GLU A 86 19.13 8.30 -5.63
N PHE A 87 18.08 7.67 -6.17
CA PHE A 87 17.85 7.60 -7.62
C PHE A 87 17.62 8.96 -8.23
N SER A 88 16.81 9.82 -7.61
CA SER A 88 16.65 11.21 -8.06
C SER A 88 18.01 11.92 -8.19
N ARG A 89 18.81 11.89 -7.11
CA ARG A 89 20.13 12.55 -7.07
C ARG A 89 21.10 11.94 -8.09
N ARG A 90 21.07 10.62 -8.24
CA ARG A 90 21.92 9.89 -9.20
C ARG A 90 21.51 10.23 -10.63
N ASN A 91 20.23 10.33 -10.94
CA ASN A 91 19.75 10.68 -12.26
C ASN A 91 20.15 12.11 -12.65
N LYS A 92 19.95 13.07 -11.74
CA LYS A 92 20.36 14.48 -11.93
C LYS A 92 21.85 14.67 -12.15
N SER A 93 22.69 13.82 -11.53
CA SER A 93 24.14 13.85 -11.73
C SER A 93 24.61 13.03 -12.94
N GLY A 94 23.70 12.40 -13.69
CA GLY A 94 24.03 11.54 -14.82
C GLY A 94 24.69 10.22 -14.44
N GLY A 95 24.53 9.77 -13.20
CA GLY A 95 25.22 8.61 -12.62
C GLY A 95 24.71 7.24 -13.08
N PHE A 96 23.64 7.18 -13.89
CA PHE A 96 23.15 5.94 -14.49
C PHE A 96 23.86 5.67 -15.82
N SER A 97 24.57 4.56 -15.92
CA SER A 97 25.47 4.28 -17.04
C SER A 97 25.02 3.15 -17.95
N CYS A 98 24.16 2.25 -17.45
CA CYS A 98 23.68 1.11 -18.21
C CYS A 98 22.19 0.84 -17.97
N LEU A 99 21.58 0.08 -18.90
CA LEU A 99 20.14 -0.19 -18.90
C LEU A 99 19.69 -1.00 -17.68
N THR A 100 20.51 -1.92 -17.20
CA THR A 100 20.18 -2.75 -16.04
C THR A 100 20.01 -1.91 -14.78
N GLU A 101 20.93 -0.97 -14.51
CA GLU A 101 20.83 -0.09 -13.34
C GLU A 101 19.56 0.78 -13.36
N VAL A 102 19.20 1.29 -14.54
CA VAL A 102 17.98 2.11 -14.70
C VAL A 102 16.73 1.24 -14.56
N GLY A 103 16.73 0.03 -15.13
CA GLY A 103 15.62 -0.93 -14.98
C GLY A 103 15.35 -1.29 -13.52
N GLU A 104 16.40 -1.61 -12.75
CA GLU A 104 16.27 -1.88 -11.31
C GLU A 104 15.75 -0.66 -10.54
N ALA A 105 16.19 0.56 -10.89
CA ALA A 105 15.71 1.77 -10.26
C ALA A 105 14.23 2.04 -10.56
N ILE A 106 13.78 1.75 -11.79
CA ILE A 106 12.37 1.84 -12.20
C ILE A 106 11.52 0.86 -11.38
N GLU A 107 11.92 -0.42 -11.33
CA GLU A 107 11.18 -1.44 -10.57
C GLU A 107 11.01 -1.09 -9.09
N ILE A 108 12.09 -0.61 -8.45
CA ILE A 108 12.04 -0.18 -7.05
C ILE A 108 11.15 1.06 -6.85
N THR A 109 11.15 1.98 -7.83
CA THR A 109 10.31 3.19 -7.77
C THR A 109 8.83 2.85 -7.94
N ASP A 110 8.49 1.93 -8.85
CA ASP A 110 7.14 1.39 -9.02
C ASP A 110 6.66 0.68 -7.74
N ASP A 111 7.51 -0.14 -7.11
CA ASP A 111 7.20 -0.80 -5.84
C ASP A 111 6.91 0.22 -4.73
N PHE A 112 7.71 1.28 -4.63
CA PHE A 112 7.46 2.37 -3.67
C PHE A 112 6.09 3.03 -3.91
N ILE A 113 5.78 3.40 -5.15
CA ILE A 113 4.50 4.02 -5.53
C ILE A 113 3.33 3.09 -5.16
N ALA A 114 3.46 1.79 -5.42
CA ALA A 114 2.44 0.81 -5.10
C ALA A 114 2.17 0.70 -3.58
N TRP A 115 3.23 0.65 -2.76
CA TRP A 115 3.11 0.60 -1.30
C TRP A 115 2.57 1.90 -0.71
N ALA A 116 3.05 3.06 -1.17
CA ALA A 116 2.57 4.36 -0.72
C ALA A 116 1.09 4.59 -1.09
N THR A 117 0.70 4.21 -2.31
CA THR A 117 -0.71 4.26 -2.75
C THR A 117 -1.58 3.34 -1.89
N ARG A 118 -1.10 2.14 -1.56
CA ARG A 118 -1.80 1.21 -0.68
C ARG A 118 -1.94 1.78 0.73
N GLU A 119 -0.89 2.36 1.31
CA GLU A 119 -0.97 3.05 2.60
C GLU A 119 -2.07 4.11 2.56
N LEU A 120 -2.03 5.01 1.58
CA LEU A 120 -2.97 6.13 1.46
C LEU A 120 -4.42 5.64 1.40
N GLN A 121 -4.69 4.65 0.54
CA GLN A 121 -6.04 4.11 0.37
C GLN A 121 -6.52 3.41 1.65
N GLN A 122 -5.67 2.60 2.29
CA GLN A 122 -6.05 1.83 3.47
C GLN A 122 -6.22 2.72 4.69
N ARG A 123 -5.37 3.76 4.86
CA ARG A 123 -5.52 4.77 5.90
C ARG A 123 -6.81 5.57 5.71
N ARG A 124 -7.15 5.96 4.46
CA ARG A 124 -8.42 6.62 4.17
C ARG A 124 -9.61 5.74 4.56
N VAL A 125 -9.64 4.48 4.12
CA VAL A 125 -10.70 3.53 4.48
C VAL A 125 -10.79 3.36 6.00
N HIS A 126 -9.65 3.22 6.68
CA HIS A 126 -9.58 3.09 8.13
C HIS A 126 -10.21 4.30 8.84
N THR A 127 -9.74 5.50 8.51
CA THR A 127 -10.21 6.74 9.13
C THR A 127 -11.68 6.98 8.82
N THR A 128 -12.15 6.77 7.59
CA THR A 128 -13.58 6.90 7.25
C THR A 128 -14.45 5.87 7.98
N ARG A 129 -13.99 4.63 8.14
CA ARG A 129 -14.80 3.57 8.73
C ARG A 129 -14.87 3.65 10.26
N PHE A 130 -13.76 3.97 10.89
CA PHE A 130 -13.62 3.90 12.34
C PHE A 130 -13.46 5.25 13.01
N TYR A 131 -13.08 6.30 12.30
CA TYR A 131 -12.80 7.64 12.85
C TYR A 131 -13.53 8.76 12.09
N ALA A 132 -14.70 8.45 11.51
CA ALA A 132 -15.60 9.44 10.93
C ALA A 132 -16.27 10.29 12.04
N TYR A 133 -15.47 11.13 12.68
CA TYR A 133 -15.94 12.20 13.57
C TYR A 133 -16.48 13.37 12.74
N ASP A 134 -17.15 14.32 13.40
CA ASP A 134 -17.55 15.60 12.79
C ASP A 134 -16.35 16.40 12.24
N SER A 135 -15.13 16.11 12.71
CA SER A 135 -13.86 16.58 12.14
C SER A 135 -12.84 15.44 12.02
N PRO A 136 -12.26 15.20 10.82
CA PRO A 136 -11.22 14.18 10.64
C PRO A 136 -10.02 14.40 11.56
N ASP A 137 -9.37 13.31 12.00
CA ASP A 137 -8.18 13.40 12.86
C ASP A 137 -7.06 14.14 12.11
N PRO A 138 -6.57 15.30 12.63
CA PRO A 138 -5.59 16.12 11.94
C PRO A 138 -4.26 15.41 11.63
N GLY A 139 -3.87 14.44 12.47
CA GLY A 139 -2.65 13.66 12.26
C GLY A 139 -2.81 12.69 11.09
N HIS A 140 -3.96 12.03 10.97
CA HIS A 140 -4.27 11.21 9.80
C HIS A 140 -4.33 12.04 8.50
N GLU A 141 -4.93 13.22 8.53
CA GLU A 141 -4.97 14.11 7.36
C GLU A 141 -3.57 14.55 6.92
N THR A 142 -2.74 14.96 7.89
CA THR A 142 -1.36 15.38 7.66
C THR A 142 -0.56 14.25 7.03
N ARG A 143 -0.65 13.03 7.59
CA ARG A 143 0.03 11.86 7.02
C ARG A 143 -0.45 11.55 5.61
N MET A 144 -1.78 11.55 5.37
CA MET A 144 -2.31 11.29 4.03
C MET A 144 -1.85 12.35 3.01
N ALA A 145 -1.76 13.62 3.40
CA ALA A 145 -1.24 14.68 2.54
C ALA A 145 0.25 14.49 2.23
N LYS A 146 1.05 14.07 3.23
CA LYS A 146 2.47 13.75 3.06
C LYS A 146 2.69 12.57 2.13
N VAL A 147 1.94 11.48 2.31
CA VAL A 147 2.02 10.29 1.45
C VAL A 147 1.65 10.63 0.00
N ARG A 148 0.65 11.50 -0.24
CA ARG A 148 0.34 11.99 -1.59
C ARG A 148 1.53 12.71 -2.23
N LYS A 149 2.16 13.65 -1.50
CA LYS A 149 3.36 14.35 -2.00
C LYS A 149 4.51 13.40 -2.31
N LEU A 150 4.70 12.37 -1.47
CA LEU A 150 5.72 11.35 -1.70
C LEU A 150 5.45 10.54 -2.99
N ILE A 151 4.18 10.20 -3.25
CA ILE A 151 3.77 9.55 -4.51
C ILE A 151 4.07 10.48 -5.69
N ASP A 152 3.62 11.73 -5.66
CA ASP A 152 3.82 12.70 -6.75
C ASP A 152 5.32 12.86 -7.09
N VAL A 153 6.18 12.95 -6.06
CA VAL A 153 7.63 13.04 -6.26
C VAL A 153 8.20 11.74 -6.84
N ALA A 154 7.77 10.57 -6.37
CA ALA A 154 8.24 9.30 -6.90
C ALA A 154 7.80 9.08 -8.35
N GLU A 155 6.60 9.49 -8.74
CA GLU A 155 6.13 9.47 -10.13
C GLU A 155 7.00 10.37 -11.03
N SER A 156 7.43 11.53 -10.53
CA SER A 156 8.39 12.39 -11.23
C SER A 156 9.76 11.71 -11.41
N VAL A 157 10.28 11.06 -10.36
CA VAL A 157 11.53 10.27 -10.45
C VAL A 157 11.40 9.12 -11.46
N LEU A 158 10.26 8.42 -11.46
CA LEU A 158 9.97 7.34 -12.40
C LEU A 158 9.97 7.85 -13.85
N TYR A 159 9.35 9.00 -14.12
CA TYR A 159 9.35 9.65 -15.41
C TYR A 159 10.77 9.98 -15.89
N ASP A 160 11.57 10.57 -15.01
CA ASP A 160 12.97 10.94 -15.24
C ASP A 160 13.86 9.71 -15.53
N LEU A 161 13.64 8.59 -14.82
CA LEU A 161 14.31 7.32 -15.09
C LEU A 161 13.90 6.72 -16.43
N GLY A 162 12.62 6.80 -16.79
CA GLY A 162 12.12 6.35 -18.09
C GLY A 162 12.76 7.11 -19.24
N PHE A 163 12.92 8.43 -19.11
CA PHE A 163 13.67 9.23 -20.09
C PHE A 163 15.13 8.75 -20.20
N ARG A 164 15.79 8.53 -19.06
CA ARG A 164 17.18 8.05 -19.04
C ARG A 164 17.34 6.68 -19.69
N GLN A 165 16.38 5.77 -19.50
CA GLN A 165 16.36 4.47 -20.15
C GLN A 165 16.35 4.63 -21.67
N CYS A 166 15.44 5.47 -22.20
CA CYS A 166 15.36 5.76 -23.63
C CYS A 166 16.69 6.32 -24.19
N GLU A 167 17.35 7.22 -23.48
CA GLU A 167 18.64 7.77 -23.90
C GLU A 167 19.71 6.67 -24.04
N LEU A 168 19.80 5.78 -23.07
CA LEU A 168 20.76 4.68 -23.05
C LEU A 168 20.45 3.64 -24.16
N GLU A 169 19.18 3.35 -24.41
CA GLU A 169 18.77 2.45 -25.51
C GLU A 169 19.17 3.03 -26.87
N MET A 170 18.93 4.33 -27.06
CA MET A 170 19.32 5.03 -28.28
C MET A 170 20.83 5.10 -28.45
N ALA A 171 21.59 5.31 -27.38
CA ALA A 171 23.05 5.27 -27.40
C ALA A 171 23.56 3.86 -27.80
N ALA A 172 23.03 2.81 -27.17
CA ALA A 172 23.38 1.42 -27.48
C ALA A 172 23.00 1.02 -28.92
N ARG A 173 21.90 1.56 -29.47
CA ARG A 173 21.54 1.37 -30.89
C ARG A 173 22.56 2.02 -31.81
N ARG A 174 22.92 3.29 -31.59
CA ARG A 174 23.90 4.02 -32.40
C ARG A 174 25.27 3.34 -32.37
N GLU A 175 25.68 2.80 -31.22
CA GLU A 175 26.94 2.07 -31.10
C GLU A 175 26.92 0.78 -31.94
N ARG A 176 25.83 0.01 -31.89
CA ARG A 176 25.64 -1.17 -32.74
C ARG A 176 25.69 -0.81 -34.23
N GLU A 177 25.01 0.26 -34.64
CA GLU A 177 25.03 0.74 -36.03
C GLU A 177 26.43 1.19 -36.47
N ARG A 178 27.20 1.86 -35.60
CA ARG A 178 28.61 2.22 -35.86
C ARG A 178 29.52 1.00 -35.94
N GLY A 179 29.30 -0.01 -35.10
CA GLY A 179 30.03 -1.27 -35.15
C GLY A 179 29.79 -2.05 -36.45
N LEU A 180 28.58 -1.95 -37.01
CA LEU A 180 28.23 -2.54 -38.32
C LEU A 180 28.80 -1.77 -39.52
N LEU A 181 28.99 -0.44 -39.38
CA LEU A 181 29.58 0.42 -40.40
C LEU A 181 31.11 0.62 -40.25
N GLY A 182 31.71 -0.01 -39.24
CA GLY A 182 33.15 -0.03 -39.01
C GLY A 182 33.88 -0.80 -40.12
N THR A 183 34.35 -0.05 -41.12
CA THR A 183 35.39 -0.32 -42.13
C THR A 183 35.83 -1.78 -42.34
N PRO A 184 35.84 -2.29 -43.60
CA PRO A 184 36.48 -3.55 -43.91
C PRO A 184 37.95 -3.43 -43.53
N ARG A 185 38.35 -4.18 -42.50
CA ARG A 185 39.75 -4.38 -42.13
C ARG A 185 40.47 -4.81 -43.41
N ARG A 186 41.28 -3.92 -43.99
CA ARG A 186 42.19 -4.26 -45.09
C ARG A 186 43.03 -5.43 -44.60
N GLN A 187 42.64 -6.63 -44.98
CA GLN A 187 43.53 -7.78 -44.91
C GLN A 187 44.73 -7.41 -45.80
N PRO A 188 45.97 -7.46 -45.28
CA PRO A 188 47.10 -7.44 -46.18
C PRO A 188 46.94 -8.64 -47.12
N MET A 189 46.87 -8.37 -48.42
CA MET A 189 46.88 -9.39 -49.48
C MET A 189 48.02 -10.36 -49.20
N GLN A 190 47.69 -11.56 -48.74
CA GLN A 190 48.53 -12.73 -48.94
C GLN A 190 47.94 -13.51 -50.10
N GLN A 191 48.74 -13.65 -51.16
CA GLN A 191 48.42 -14.39 -52.37
C GLN A 191 48.20 -15.89 -52.09
N PRO A 192 47.49 -16.60 -52.98
CA PRO A 192 46.86 -17.88 -52.70
C PRO A 192 47.69 -19.08 -53.18
N LEU A 193 47.73 -20.16 -52.39
CA LEU A 193 48.04 -21.50 -52.91
C LEU A 193 47.17 -22.60 -52.27
N ARG A 194 46.17 -22.99 -53.07
CA ARG A 194 45.59 -24.33 -53.30
C ARG A 194 44.67 -25.02 -52.28
N PRO A 195 43.75 -25.88 -52.79
CA PRO A 195 42.56 -26.34 -52.08
C PRO A 195 42.69 -27.79 -51.59
N HIS A 196 42.06 -28.13 -50.46
CA HIS A 196 41.52 -29.49 -50.26
C HIS A 196 40.25 -29.47 -49.38
N SER A 197 39.17 -29.91 -50.03
CA SER A 197 38.00 -30.67 -49.57
C SER A 197 37.80 -30.95 -48.06
N GLY A 198 36.57 -30.71 -47.60
CA GLY A 198 35.91 -31.55 -46.59
C GLY A 198 35.26 -30.78 -45.43
N ARG A 199 33.94 -30.57 -45.51
CA ARG A 199 33.02 -30.40 -44.36
C ARG A 199 32.24 -31.73 -44.18
N PRO A 200 31.52 -32.03 -43.07
CA PRO A 200 30.77 -31.12 -42.19
C PRO A 200 30.94 -31.38 -40.66
N ARG A 201 30.83 -30.35 -39.78
CA ARG A 201 29.68 -29.96 -38.90
C ARG A 201 29.57 -30.82 -37.63
N GLU A 202 29.63 -30.21 -36.44
CA GLU A 202 28.53 -30.08 -35.44
C GLU A 202 28.98 -29.07 -34.35
N GLN A 203 28.30 -27.91 -34.22
CA GLN A 203 27.24 -27.57 -33.25
C GLN A 203 27.78 -27.15 -31.87
N GLU A 204 28.05 -25.84 -31.72
CA GLU A 204 28.00 -25.16 -30.43
C GLU A 204 26.54 -24.75 -30.15
N GLU A 205 26.02 -25.20 -29.02
CA GLU A 205 24.71 -24.79 -28.49
C GLU A 205 24.72 -23.30 -28.11
N GLU A 206 23.86 -22.53 -28.78
CA GLU A 206 23.43 -21.21 -28.33
C GLU A 206 22.59 -21.35 -27.06
N ALA A 207 23.06 -20.78 -25.95
CA ALA A 207 22.20 -20.52 -24.80
C ALA A 207 21.20 -19.40 -25.17
N PRO A 208 19.91 -19.54 -24.84
CA PRO A 208 18.91 -18.55 -25.20
C PRO A 208 19.10 -17.29 -24.35
N VAL A 209 19.38 -16.18 -25.02
CA VAL A 209 19.21 -14.84 -24.46
C VAL A 209 17.72 -14.67 -24.16
N VAL A 210 17.37 -14.74 -22.88
CA VAL A 210 16.03 -14.41 -22.40
C VAL A 210 15.82 -12.92 -22.63
N CYS A 211 15.10 -12.57 -23.69
CA CYS A 211 14.55 -11.24 -23.88
C CYS A 211 13.49 -10.97 -22.79
N VAL A 212 13.93 -10.43 -21.67
CA VAL A 212 13.04 -9.84 -20.68
C VAL A 212 12.57 -8.49 -21.23
N GLY A 213 11.27 -8.38 -21.47
CA GLY A 213 10.53 -7.11 -21.55
C GLY A 213 11.05 -6.07 -22.54
N SER A 214 10.73 -6.23 -23.83
CA SER A 214 10.82 -5.14 -24.80
C SER A 214 9.81 -4.05 -24.44
N PHE A 215 10.17 -3.10 -23.56
CA PHE A 215 9.47 -1.83 -23.46
C PHE A 215 9.66 -1.10 -24.79
N SER A 216 8.61 -1.12 -25.61
CA SER A 216 8.59 -0.36 -26.84
C SER A 216 8.68 1.12 -26.47
N CYS A 217 9.76 1.79 -26.90
CA CYS A 217 9.97 3.25 -26.86
C CYS A 217 8.89 4.07 -27.61
N PHE A 218 7.67 3.56 -27.77
CA PHE A 218 6.55 4.24 -28.41
C PHE A 218 5.55 4.73 -27.36
N SER A 219 5.73 6.00 -26.98
CA SER A 219 4.71 6.98 -26.53
C SER A 219 5.11 7.79 -25.29
N ILE A 220 6.38 8.18 -25.13
CA ILE A 220 6.62 9.48 -24.51
C ILE A 220 6.11 10.48 -25.55
N ARG A 221 4.89 10.97 -25.36
CA ARG A 221 4.36 12.08 -26.16
C ARG A 221 5.44 13.17 -26.14
N LEU A 222 6.04 13.43 -27.29
CA LEU A 222 6.67 14.71 -27.61
C LEU A 222 5.56 15.78 -27.67
N GLY A 223 4.85 15.97 -26.55
CA GLY A 223 4.06 17.15 -26.28
C GLY A 223 5.03 18.21 -25.81
N GLY A 224 4.99 19.37 -26.45
CA GLY A 224 5.96 20.44 -26.26
C GLY A 224 6.25 20.73 -24.79
N HIS A 225 7.52 20.99 -24.52
CA HIS A 225 8.06 21.71 -23.37
C HIS A 225 6.98 22.50 -22.60
N VAL A 226 6.41 21.87 -21.57
CA VAL A 226 5.68 22.58 -20.52
C VAL A 226 6.74 22.90 -19.48
N ASP A 227 7.34 24.08 -19.61
CA ASP A 227 8.33 24.61 -18.67
C ASP A 227 7.73 25.04 -17.32
N ASP A 228 6.43 24.81 -17.09
CA ASP A 228 5.67 25.31 -15.94
C ASP A 228 5.05 24.20 -15.07
N GLU A 229 5.57 22.97 -15.12
CA GLU A 229 5.29 22.03 -14.02
C GLU A 229 6.06 22.49 -12.78
N PRO A 230 5.38 22.79 -11.65
CA PRO A 230 6.07 23.23 -10.44
C PRO A 230 7.03 22.14 -10.00
N LYS A 231 8.33 22.46 -9.94
CA LYS A 231 9.35 21.54 -9.42
C LYS A 231 8.91 21.02 -8.05
N LEU A 232 8.59 19.74 -7.99
CA LEU A 232 8.21 19.09 -6.74
C LEU A 232 9.40 19.12 -5.78
N ASP A 233 9.10 19.38 -4.51
CA ASP A 233 10.12 19.45 -3.47
C ASP A 233 10.56 18.05 -3.06
N GLU A 234 11.64 17.57 -3.67
CA GLU A 234 12.24 16.27 -3.36
C GLU A 234 12.81 16.17 -1.95
N SER A 235 12.92 17.27 -1.20
CA SER A 235 13.32 17.18 0.22
C SER A 235 12.32 16.37 1.04
N VAL A 236 11.06 16.26 0.58
CA VAL A 236 10.02 15.43 1.20
C VAL A 236 10.41 13.94 1.23
N LEU A 237 11.18 13.45 0.24
CA LEU A 237 11.70 12.07 0.26
C LEU A 237 12.74 11.87 1.36
N GLY A 238 13.31 12.94 1.92
CA GLY A 238 14.17 12.87 3.10
C GLY A 238 13.41 12.88 4.42
N GLU A 239 12.11 13.19 4.41
CA GLU A 239 11.30 13.31 5.61
C GLU A 239 10.69 11.96 6.00
N THR A 240 11.01 11.46 7.19
CA THR A 240 10.34 10.31 7.79
C THR A 240 9.18 10.76 8.69
N MET A 241 8.39 9.81 9.20
CA MET A 241 7.43 10.10 10.26
C MET A 241 8.20 10.44 11.55
N ALA A 242 8.21 11.72 11.92
CA ALA A 242 8.94 12.17 13.10
C ALA A 242 8.24 11.72 14.39
N GLU A 243 9.00 11.14 15.31
CA GLU A 243 8.51 10.82 16.65
C GLU A 243 7.99 12.09 17.35
N GLY A 244 6.84 12.00 18.00
CA GLY A 244 6.19 13.15 18.62
C GLY A 244 5.56 14.17 17.66
N SER A 245 5.43 13.84 16.37
CA SER A 245 4.59 14.60 15.43
C SER A 245 3.11 14.23 15.58
N ASP A 246 2.22 15.10 15.10
CA ASP A 246 0.77 14.81 15.08
C ASP A 246 0.44 13.53 14.30
N GLU A 247 1.20 13.21 13.25
CA GLU A 247 1.08 11.95 12.50
C GLU A 247 1.39 10.73 13.38
N TRP A 248 2.42 10.83 14.21
CA TRP A 248 2.84 9.77 15.13
C TRP A 248 1.81 9.55 16.23
N PHE A 249 1.33 10.65 16.84
CA PHE A 249 0.29 10.57 17.88
C PHE A 249 -1.03 10.01 17.35
N ALA A 250 -1.38 10.24 16.08
CA ALA A 250 -2.54 9.62 15.47
C ALA A 250 -2.40 8.09 15.40
N ASP A 251 -1.26 7.58 14.94
CA ASP A 251 -1.02 6.13 14.89
C ASP A 251 -0.93 5.49 16.28
N GLU A 252 -0.29 6.16 17.25
CA GLU A 252 -0.23 5.70 18.64
C GLU A 252 -1.62 5.61 19.26
N ARG A 253 -2.48 6.61 19.00
CA ARG A 253 -3.88 6.62 19.48
C ARG A 253 -4.66 5.42 18.95
N VAL A 254 -4.56 5.14 17.64
CA VAL A 254 -5.25 4.00 17.02
C VAL A 254 -4.76 2.67 17.61
N GLU A 255 -3.45 2.53 17.81
CA GLU A 255 -2.86 1.33 18.40
C GLU A 255 -3.38 1.09 19.82
N ILE A 256 -3.29 2.11 20.69
CA ILE A 256 -3.77 2.02 22.07
C ILE A 256 -5.27 1.71 22.11
N GLU A 257 -6.08 2.45 21.35
CA GLU A 257 -7.54 2.25 21.34
C GLU A 257 -7.91 0.85 20.86
N THR A 258 -7.28 0.35 19.79
CA THR A 258 -7.56 -0.99 19.26
C THR A 258 -7.18 -2.07 20.27
N GLU A 259 -6.03 -1.97 20.93
CA GLU A 259 -5.64 -2.89 21.99
C GLU A 259 -6.59 -2.88 23.18
N GLU A 260 -7.00 -1.70 23.64
CA GLU A 260 -7.91 -1.55 24.77
C GLU A 260 -9.29 -2.16 24.46
N MET A 261 -9.82 -1.92 23.27
CA MET A 261 -11.08 -2.51 22.83
C MET A 261 -11.00 -4.03 22.78
N LEU A 262 -9.94 -4.60 22.19
CA LEU A 262 -9.74 -6.04 22.12
C LEU A 262 -9.56 -6.66 23.52
N ARG A 263 -8.80 -6.02 24.40
CA ARG A 263 -8.58 -6.44 25.78
C ARG A 263 -9.88 -6.43 26.59
N TRP A 264 -10.75 -5.44 26.37
CA TRP A 264 -12.07 -5.40 26.99
C TRP A 264 -12.87 -6.66 26.59
N TYR A 265 -13.01 -6.93 25.30
CA TYR A 265 -13.75 -8.10 24.84
C TYR A 265 -13.14 -9.41 25.30
N TRP A 266 -11.81 -9.52 25.37
CA TRP A 266 -11.15 -10.68 25.94
C TRP A 266 -11.53 -10.91 27.41
N ARG A 267 -11.52 -9.86 28.25
CA ARG A 267 -11.85 -9.98 29.67
C ARG A 267 -13.31 -10.36 29.92
N TYR A 268 -14.23 -9.82 29.12
CA TYR A 268 -15.66 -10.00 29.32
C TYR A 268 -16.28 -11.14 28.49
N SER A 269 -15.55 -11.72 27.52
CA SER A 269 -16.00 -12.92 26.79
C SER A 269 -15.75 -14.23 27.55
N VAL A 270 -14.87 -14.22 28.55
CA VAL A 270 -14.57 -15.38 29.42
C VAL A 270 -15.54 -15.48 30.62
N ALA A 271 -16.44 -14.50 30.78
CA ALA A 271 -17.36 -14.40 31.90
C ALA A 271 -18.77 -14.97 31.63
N CYS A 272 -18.99 -15.68 30.51
CA CYS A 272 -20.25 -16.32 30.14
C CYS A 272 -20.10 -17.84 30.02
#